data_AF-G9KMM6-F1
#
_entry.id   AF-G9KMM6-F1
#
_cell.length_a   1.000
_cell.length_b   1.000
_cell.length_c   1.000
_cell.angle_alpha   90.00
_cell.angle_beta   90.00
_cell.angle_gamma   90.00
#
_symmetry.space_group_name_H-M   'P 1'
#
loop_
_entity.id
_entity.type
_entity.pdbx_description
1 polymer ?
#
loop_
_entity_poly.entity_id
_entity_poly.type
_entity_poly.pdbx_seq_one_letter_code
_entity_poly.pdbx_strand_id
1 'polypeptide(L)'
;RLMKGEQREEQGPGPEPAVPPQPTEEEEALIEFHRSYRELFQFFCNNTTIHGAIRLVCSQHNRMKTAFWAVLWLCAFCMMYWQFGQLFGEYFSYPVSLNINLNSDKLVFPAVTICNLNPYRDTQIKGELEELDRITEQTLYDLYKYNSSSTVGAHPRGRRGLGETWPHPLQRLAAPAPPSRARQARSAKSIVQDNNPQVDRKDWKIGFQLCNQNKSDCFYQTYSSGVDAVREWYRFHYINILARLRDTSPAPGEDMLDNFIFA
;
A
#
# COMPACT_ATOMS: atom_id res chain seq x y z
N ARG A 1 6.87 72.47 -83.81
CA ARG A 1 5.86 73.04 -84.74
C ARG A 1 6.10 72.44 -86.12
N LEU A 2 5.05 71.89 -86.73
CA LEU A 2 4.94 71.25 -88.07
C LEU A 2 5.75 69.95 -88.26
N MET A 3 5.21 68.72 -88.30
CA MET A 3 4.07 68.08 -89.01
C MET A 3 4.17 68.05 -90.54
N LYS A 4 4.45 66.86 -91.08
CA LYS A 4 4.06 66.28 -92.38
C LYS A 4 4.47 64.79 -92.30
N GLY A 5 3.67 63.75 -92.43
CA GLY A 5 2.34 63.53 -92.98
C GLY A 5 2.47 62.48 -94.09
N GLU A 6 2.20 61.20 -93.79
CA GLU A 6 2.04 60.14 -94.81
C GLU A 6 1.05 59.06 -94.30
N GLN A 7 0.43 58.37 -95.25
CA GLN A 7 -0.96 57.91 -95.27
C GLN A 7 -1.27 56.54 -94.60
N ARG A 8 -2.40 56.55 -93.88
CA ARG A 8 -3.59 55.66 -93.95
C ARG A 8 -3.46 54.24 -94.55
N GLU A 9 -3.76 53.22 -93.74
CA GLU A 9 -4.79 52.20 -94.04
C GLU A 9 -5.32 51.55 -92.73
N GLU A 10 -6.60 51.82 -92.44
CA GLU A 10 -7.53 51.12 -91.52
C GLU A 10 -8.80 50.92 -92.37
N GLN A 11 -9.67 49.90 -92.28
CA GLN A 11 -9.94 48.84 -91.31
C GLN A 11 -10.98 47.88 -91.95
N GLY A 12 -10.93 46.58 -91.58
CA GLY A 12 -12.12 45.71 -91.43
C GLY A 12 -12.65 44.99 -92.69
N PRO A 13 -13.43 43.87 -92.53
CA PRO A 13 -14.24 43.53 -91.36
C PRO A 13 -14.02 42.10 -90.80
N GLY A 14 -14.31 41.91 -89.50
CA GLY A 14 -14.56 40.58 -88.94
C GLY A 14 -15.95 40.05 -89.35
N PRO A 15 -16.17 38.72 -89.27
CA PRO A 15 -16.98 38.20 -88.18
C PRO A 15 -16.46 36.86 -87.56
N GLU A 16 -16.76 36.68 -86.28
CA GLU A 16 -16.66 35.45 -85.44
C GLU A 16 -17.53 34.28 -85.94
N PRO A 17 -17.50 33.06 -85.35
CA PRO A 17 -16.50 32.43 -84.47
C PRO A 17 -16.11 30.99 -84.91
N ALA A 18 -14.87 30.57 -84.67
CA ALA A 18 -14.47 29.15 -84.80
C ALA A 18 -14.52 28.47 -83.44
N VAL A 19 -15.48 27.56 -83.27
CA VAL A 19 -15.64 26.65 -82.14
C VAL A 19 -14.36 25.81 -81.96
N PRO A 20 -13.63 25.91 -80.84
CA PRO A 20 -12.62 24.92 -80.46
C PRO A 20 -13.33 23.66 -79.96
N PRO A 21 -12.88 22.45 -80.30
CA PRO A 21 -13.54 21.23 -79.85
C PRO A 21 -13.49 21.13 -78.33
N GLN A 22 -14.65 20.86 -77.75
CA GLN A 22 -14.81 20.64 -76.32
C GLN A 22 -13.89 19.49 -75.86
N PRO A 23 -13.18 19.64 -74.73
CA PRO A 23 -12.58 18.49 -74.07
C PRO A 23 -13.75 17.64 -73.55
N THR A 24 -13.93 16.46 -74.15
CA THR A 24 -14.81 15.43 -73.64
C THR A 24 -14.43 15.13 -72.19
N GLU A 25 -15.35 15.47 -71.30
CA GLU A 25 -15.42 15.09 -69.90
C GLU A 25 -15.51 13.56 -69.79
N GLU A 26 -14.40 12.85 -69.97
CA GLU A 26 -14.30 11.42 -69.66
C GLU A 26 -12.88 11.08 -69.19
N GLU A 27 -12.48 11.59 -68.02
CA GLU A 27 -11.55 10.84 -67.15
C GLU A 27 -11.72 11.20 -65.65
N GLU A 28 -12.92 11.57 -65.21
CA GLU A 28 -13.31 11.41 -63.80
C GLU A 28 -13.70 9.94 -63.53
N ALA A 29 -12.78 9.02 -63.79
CA ALA A 29 -12.97 7.60 -63.48
C ALA A 29 -11.65 6.88 -63.32
N LEU A 30 -10.64 7.53 -62.74
CA LEU A 30 -9.42 6.84 -62.35
C LEU A 30 -8.93 7.42 -61.02
N ILE A 31 -9.66 7.08 -59.94
CA ILE A 31 -8.94 6.38 -58.87
C ILE A 31 -8.41 5.11 -59.57
N GLU A 32 -7.37 5.25 -60.40
CA GLU A 32 -6.60 4.11 -60.86
C GLU A 32 -6.02 3.63 -59.56
N PHE A 33 -6.63 2.58 -59.06
CA PHE A 33 -6.04 1.74 -58.07
C PHE A 33 -4.75 1.26 -58.72
N HIS A 34 -3.68 2.05 -58.58
CA HIS A 34 -2.38 1.80 -59.16
C HIS A 34 -2.12 0.32 -58.91
N ARG A 35 -2.10 -0.46 -59.98
CA ARG A 35 -2.27 -1.92 -59.91
C ARG A 35 -1.14 -2.57 -59.09
N SER A 36 -0.07 -1.81 -58.87
CA SER A 36 1.01 -2.07 -57.96
C SER A 36 1.42 -0.79 -57.23
N TYR A 37 1.73 -0.88 -55.94
CA TYR A 37 2.32 0.21 -55.14
C TYR A 37 3.51 0.87 -55.85
N ARG A 38 4.23 0.14 -56.71
CA ARG A 38 5.35 0.68 -57.50
C ARG A 38 4.95 1.77 -58.48
N GLU A 39 3.81 1.64 -59.15
CA GLU A 39 3.36 2.63 -60.14
C GLU A 39 2.90 3.91 -59.44
N LEU A 40 2.23 3.76 -58.28
CA LEU A 40 1.86 4.87 -57.40
C LEU A 40 3.11 5.63 -56.95
N PHE A 41 4.11 4.93 -56.42
CA PHE A 41 5.35 5.54 -55.96
C PHE A 41 6.15 6.20 -57.09
N GLN A 42 6.16 5.62 -58.30
CA GLN A 42 6.82 6.21 -59.47
C GLN A 42 6.12 7.50 -59.94
N PHE A 43 4.79 7.52 -59.97
CA PHE A 43 4.01 8.72 -60.28
C PHE A 43 4.23 9.82 -59.24
N PHE A 44 4.19 9.46 -57.95
CA PHE A 44 4.49 10.39 -56.85
C PHE A 44 5.92 10.95 -56.92
N CYS A 45 6.93 10.13 -57.25
CA CYS A 45 8.31 10.59 -57.46
C CYS A 45 8.42 11.65 -58.57
N ASN A 46 7.67 11.50 -59.67
CA ASN A 46 7.81 12.37 -60.83
C ASN A 46 7.03 13.68 -60.70
N ASN A 47 5.89 13.66 -60.00
CA ASN A 47 4.99 14.81 -59.87
C ASN A 47 5.12 15.58 -58.55
N THR A 48 5.69 15.00 -57.49
CA THR A 48 5.82 15.68 -56.20
C THR A 48 7.26 16.14 -55.94
N THR A 49 7.43 17.40 -55.54
CA THR A 49 8.74 18.03 -55.26
C THR A 49 9.28 17.67 -53.88
N ILE A 50 9.04 16.44 -53.41
CA ILE A 50 9.63 15.93 -52.18
C ILE A 50 11.03 15.41 -52.52
N HIS A 51 12.04 16.29 -52.41
CA HIS A 51 13.43 16.02 -52.78
C HIS A 51 14.05 14.75 -52.15
N GLY A 52 13.50 14.27 -51.03
CA GLY A 52 13.92 13.02 -50.37
C GLY A 52 13.35 11.74 -51.01
N ALA A 53 12.09 11.76 -51.47
CA ALA A 53 11.38 10.57 -51.97
C ALA A 53 11.95 10.08 -53.31
N ILE A 54 12.34 11.01 -54.18
CA ILE A 54 13.00 10.74 -55.47
C ILE A 54 14.31 9.98 -55.27
N ARG A 55 15.08 10.32 -54.23
CA ARG A 55 16.35 9.64 -53.89
C ARG A 55 16.16 8.28 -53.21
N LEU A 56 15.00 8.04 -52.59
CA LEU A 56 14.68 6.82 -51.84
C LEU A 56 14.22 5.65 -52.74
N VAL A 57 13.44 5.93 -53.79
CA VAL A 57 12.77 4.86 -54.58
C VAL A 57 13.07 4.93 -56.08
N CYS A 58 13.38 6.11 -56.62
CA CYS A 58 13.38 6.34 -58.07
C CYS A 58 14.77 6.52 -58.71
N SER A 59 15.87 6.30 -57.96
CA SER A 59 17.22 6.30 -58.55
C SER A 59 17.54 4.97 -59.23
N GLN A 60 17.29 4.90 -60.54
CA GLN A 60 17.54 3.70 -61.35
C GLN A 60 19.05 3.46 -61.63
N HIS A 61 19.88 4.51 -61.54
CA HIS A 61 21.28 4.49 -62.02
C HIS A 61 22.32 4.06 -60.97
N ASN A 62 22.08 4.22 -59.65
CA ASN A 62 23.08 3.90 -58.62
C ASN A 62 22.43 3.30 -57.36
N ARG A 63 22.23 1.97 -57.34
CA ARG A 63 21.62 1.22 -56.21
C ARG A 63 22.27 1.52 -54.85
N MET A 64 23.57 1.80 -54.82
CA MET A 64 24.32 2.17 -53.62
C MET A 64 23.87 3.52 -53.03
N LYS A 65 23.52 4.50 -53.87
CA LYS A 65 23.02 5.81 -53.40
C LYS A 65 21.59 5.67 -52.86
N THR A 66 20.75 4.89 -53.53
CA THR A 66 19.40 4.56 -53.05
C THR A 66 19.45 3.87 -51.68
N ALA A 67 20.34 2.89 -51.52
CA ALA A 67 20.54 2.20 -50.23
C ALA A 67 21.00 3.17 -49.13
N PHE A 68 21.91 4.09 -49.43
CA PHE A 68 22.35 5.12 -48.49
C PHE A 68 21.19 6.01 -48.00
N TRP A 69 20.36 6.51 -48.92
CA TRP A 69 19.19 7.33 -48.55
C TRP A 69 18.10 6.53 -47.82
N ALA A 70 17.90 5.26 -48.19
CA ALA A 70 17.00 4.36 -47.48
C ALA A 70 17.46 4.08 -46.04
N VAL A 71 18.76 3.88 -45.83
CA VAL A 71 19.34 3.72 -44.48
C VAL A 71 19.17 5.00 -43.67
N LEU A 72 19.46 6.18 -44.24
CA LEU A 72 19.25 7.45 -43.54
C LEU A 72 17.79 7.66 -43.13
N TRP A 73 16.85 7.35 -44.03
CA TRP A 73 15.42 7.43 -43.75
C TRP A 73 15.01 6.43 -42.65
N LEU A 74 15.48 5.19 -42.73
CA LEU A 74 15.22 4.18 -41.71
C LEU A 74 15.79 4.60 -40.34
N CYS A 75 17.02 5.13 -40.30
CA CYS A 75 17.62 5.65 -39.08
C CYS A 75 16.80 6.80 -38.49
N ALA A 76 16.35 7.75 -39.32
CA ALA A 76 15.50 8.85 -38.87
C ALA A 76 14.15 8.35 -38.32
N PHE A 77 13.54 7.35 -38.98
CA PHE A 77 12.31 6.72 -38.53
C PHE A 77 12.52 5.99 -37.20
N CYS A 78 13.56 5.17 -37.05
CA CYS A 78 13.90 4.51 -35.79
C CYS A 78 14.11 5.50 -34.64
N MET A 79 14.84 6.59 -34.88
CA MET A 79 15.03 7.66 -33.90
C MET A 79 13.70 8.30 -33.49
N MET A 80 12.79 8.53 -34.43
CA MET A 80 11.45 9.06 -34.15
C MET A 80 10.63 8.11 -33.25
N TYR A 81 10.59 6.81 -33.55
CA TYR A 81 9.86 5.84 -32.70
C TYR A 81 10.49 5.67 -31.32
N TRP A 82 11.83 5.76 -31.25
CA TRP A 82 12.52 5.76 -29.97
C TRP A 82 12.09 6.96 -29.10
N GLN A 83 12.01 8.15 -29.69
CA GLN A 83 11.51 9.36 -29.00
C GLN A 83 10.05 9.21 -28.57
N PHE A 84 9.19 8.62 -29.40
CA PHE A 84 7.82 8.29 -28.99
C PHE A 84 7.78 7.34 -27.80
N GLY A 85 8.63 6.30 -27.78
CA GLY A 85 8.75 5.39 -26.65
C GLY A 85 9.13 6.09 -25.34
N GLN A 86 10.09 7.02 -25.40
CA GLN A 86 10.47 7.84 -24.24
C GLN A 86 9.32 8.74 -23.77
N LEU A 87 8.62 9.39 -24.70
CA LEU A 87 7.48 10.25 -24.37
C LEU A 87 6.32 9.48 -23.72
N PHE A 88 6.00 8.29 -24.24
CA PHE A 88 5.01 7.42 -23.61
C PHE A 88 5.49 6.91 -22.25
N GLY A 89 6.78 6.57 -22.12
CA GLY A 89 7.38 6.20 -20.85
C GLY A 89 7.21 7.29 -19.79
N GLU A 90 7.52 8.54 -20.12
CA GLU A 90 7.35 9.69 -19.21
C GLU A 90 5.87 9.95 -18.90
N TYR A 91 5.00 9.89 -19.91
CA TYR A 91 3.56 10.09 -19.75
C TYR A 91 2.92 9.06 -18.79
N PHE A 92 3.27 7.78 -18.92
CA PHE A 92 2.78 6.71 -18.05
C PHE A 92 3.57 6.55 -16.75
N SER A 93 4.67 7.30 -16.56
CA SER A 93 5.41 7.32 -15.29
C SER A 93 4.73 8.16 -14.21
N TYR A 94 3.72 8.98 -14.59
CA TYR A 94 2.96 9.84 -13.70
C TYR A 94 3.85 10.60 -12.69
N PRO A 95 4.89 11.33 -13.14
CA PRO A 95 5.80 12.01 -12.22
C PRO A 95 5.04 13.09 -11.44
N VAL A 96 5.15 13.05 -10.12
CA VAL A 96 4.54 14.06 -9.23
C VAL A 96 5.59 15.06 -8.74
N SER A 97 5.26 16.36 -8.80
CA SER A 97 6.11 17.43 -8.27
C SER A 97 5.58 17.90 -6.93
N LEU A 98 6.34 17.70 -5.85
CA LEU A 98 5.99 18.14 -4.51
C LEU A 98 6.50 19.57 -4.28
N ASN A 99 5.61 20.48 -3.89
CA ASN A 99 5.98 21.82 -3.43
C ASN A 99 5.60 21.96 -1.94
N ILE A 100 6.60 22.17 -1.09
CA ILE A 100 6.39 22.35 0.35
C ILE A 100 6.29 23.84 0.62
N ASN A 101 5.09 24.32 0.96
CA ASN A 101 4.87 25.68 1.41
C ASN A 101 4.49 25.67 2.90
N LEU A 102 5.12 26.56 3.68
CA LEU A 102 4.84 26.74 5.09
C LEU A 102 3.97 27.99 5.25
N ASN A 103 2.67 27.78 5.45
CA ASN A 103 1.72 28.85 5.72
C ASN A 103 1.60 29.06 7.24
N SER A 104 1.90 30.28 7.70
CA SER A 104 1.69 30.71 9.10
C SER A 104 0.27 31.23 9.32
N ASP A 105 -0.73 30.40 9.01
CA ASP A 105 -2.14 30.71 9.25
C ASP A 105 -2.54 30.40 10.71
N LYS A 106 -3.68 30.93 11.16
CA LYS A 106 -4.24 30.54 12.46
C LYS A 106 -4.77 29.10 12.38
N LEU A 107 -4.05 28.15 12.98
CA LEU A 107 -4.47 26.75 13.04
C LEU A 107 -5.64 26.59 14.01
N VAL A 108 -6.57 25.69 13.66
CA VAL A 108 -7.61 25.22 14.58
C VAL A 108 -6.97 24.37 15.67
N PHE A 109 -7.45 24.51 16.90
CA PHE A 109 -6.97 23.68 18.01
C PHE A 109 -7.37 22.21 17.76
N PRO A 110 -6.43 21.25 17.78
CA PRO A 110 -6.74 19.87 17.49
C PRO A 110 -7.57 19.25 18.63
N ALA A 111 -8.31 18.21 18.33
CA ALA A 111 -8.96 17.41 19.36
C ALA A 111 -7.90 16.76 20.25
N VAL A 112 -7.99 17.01 21.56
CA VAL A 112 -7.12 16.39 22.58
C VAL A 112 -7.91 15.29 23.28
N THR A 113 -7.46 14.05 23.16
CA THR A 113 -8.05 12.91 23.86
C THR A 113 -7.20 12.59 25.09
N ILE A 114 -7.80 12.71 26.28
CA ILE A 114 -7.14 12.42 27.56
C ILE A 114 -7.69 11.08 28.07
N CYS A 115 -6.80 10.10 28.30
CA CYS A 115 -7.16 8.76 28.76
C CYS A 115 -6.48 8.44 30.09
N ASN A 116 -7.22 7.83 31.01
CA ASN A 116 -6.66 7.23 32.22
C ASN A 116 -6.05 5.86 31.90
N LEU A 117 -4.89 5.55 32.48
CA LEU A 117 -4.26 4.23 32.35
C LEU A 117 -4.89 3.18 33.28
N ASN A 118 -5.67 3.62 34.27
CA ASN A 118 -6.37 2.74 35.20
C ASN A 118 -7.77 2.39 34.67
N PRO A 119 -8.05 1.12 34.34
CA PRO A 119 -9.38 0.71 33.91
C PRO A 119 -10.40 0.90 35.01
N TYR A 120 -11.54 1.50 34.68
CA TYR A 120 -12.64 1.68 35.61
C TYR A 120 -13.24 0.32 36.01
N ARG A 121 -13.54 0.15 37.31
CA ARG A 121 -14.20 -1.03 37.86
C ARG A 121 -15.68 -0.72 38.06
N ASP A 122 -16.51 -1.09 37.08
CA ASP A 122 -17.96 -0.87 37.12
C ASP A 122 -18.60 -1.68 38.27
N THR A 123 -19.58 -1.08 38.95
CA THR A 123 -20.27 -1.70 40.08
C THR A 123 -21.09 -2.92 39.70
N GLN A 124 -21.55 -3.01 38.44
CA GLN A 124 -22.34 -4.13 37.91
C GLN A 124 -21.53 -5.44 37.83
N ILE A 125 -20.23 -5.35 37.50
CA ILE A 125 -19.33 -6.51 37.38
C ILE A 125 -18.42 -6.69 38.60
N LYS A 126 -18.64 -5.90 39.66
CA LYS A 126 -17.79 -5.93 40.86
C LYS A 126 -17.66 -7.33 41.46
N GLY A 127 -18.77 -8.07 41.55
CA GLY A 127 -18.75 -9.44 42.09
C GLY A 127 -17.96 -10.44 41.23
N GLU A 128 -18.08 -10.35 39.90
CA GLU A 128 -17.29 -11.20 38.98
C GLU A 128 -15.80 -10.86 39.05
N LEU A 129 -15.48 -9.57 39.23
CA LEU A 129 -14.11 -9.09 39.33
C LEU A 129 -13.46 -9.48 40.67
N GLU A 130 -14.20 -9.45 41.77
CA GLU A 130 -13.74 -9.96 43.07
C GLU A 130 -13.44 -11.46 43.03
N GLU A 131 -14.25 -12.24 42.30
CA GLU A 131 -13.97 -13.66 42.09
C GLU A 131 -12.71 -13.87 41.23
N LEU A 132 -12.51 -13.08 40.17
CA LEU A 132 -11.28 -13.11 39.38
C LEU A 132 -10.05 -12.75 40.22
N ASP A 133 -10.14 -11.72 41.07
CA ASP A 133 -9.09 -11.32 42.01
C ASP A 133 -8.75 -12.48 42.97
N ARG A 134 -9.77 -13.17 43.51
CA ARG A 134 -9.61 -14.34 44.39
C ARG A 134 -8.88 -15.50 43.72
N ILE A 135 -9.26 -15.84 42.48
CA ILE A 135 -8.61 -16.90 41.70
C ILE A 135 -7.16 -16.50 41.35
N THR A 136 -6.91 -15.22 41.08
CA THR A 136 -5.58 -14.70 40.81
C THR A 136 -4.68 -14.86 42.03
N GLU A 137 -5.15 -14.49 43.22
CA GLU A 137 -4.39 -14.66 44.47
C GLU A 137 -4.06 -16.13 44.73
N GLN A 138 -5.05 -17.02 44.57
CA GLN A 138 -4.84 -18.46 44.73
C GLN A 138 -3.80 -18.99 43.74
N THR A 139 -3.89 -18.59 42.48
CA THR A 139 -2.94 -18.96 41.42
C THR A 139 -1.52 -18.45 41.71
N LEU A 140 -1.38 -17.22 42.21
CA LEU A 140 -0.10 -16.64 42.62
C LEU A 140 0.51 -17.37 43.82
N TYR A 141 -0.32 -17.78 44.79
CA TYR A 141 0.13 -18.59 45.91
C TYR A 141 0.57 -19.99 45.48
N ASP A 142 -0.18 -20.63 44.58
CA ASP A 142 0.15 -21.98 44.10
C ASP A 142 1.39 -21.98 43.20
N LEU A 143 1.51 -21.00 42.29
CA LEU A 143 2.61 -20.89 41.34
C LEU A 143 3.86 -20.20 41.89
N TYR A 144 3.76 -19.25 42.80
CA TYR A 144 4.92 -18.47 43.28
C TYR A 144 5.06 -18.44 44.79
N LYS A 145 4.14 -19.03 45.54
CA LYS A 145 4.08 -18.91 47.01
C LYS A 145 4.00 -17.44 47.45
N TYR A 146 3.43 -16.59 46.61
CA TYR A 146 3.17 -15.20 46.92
C TYR A 146 1.99 -15.09 47.90
N ASN A 147 2.17 -14.35 48.99
CA ASN A 147 1.12 -14.12 49.98
C ASN A 147 0.82 -12.61 50.09
N SER A 148 -0.30 -12.19 49.53
CA SER A 148 -0.83 -10.83 49.64
C SER A 148 -1.34 -10.49 51.05
N SER A 149 -1.65 -11.50 51.88
CA SER A 149 -2.20 -11.30 53.23
C SER A 149 -1.19 -10.71 54.23
N SER A 150 0.07 -10.52 53.83
CA SER A 150 1.04 -9.72 54.59
C SER A 150 0.71 -8.22 54.54
N THR A 151 -0.15 -7.79 53.61
CA THR A 151 -0.46 -6.38 53.33
C THR A 151 -1.96 -6.02 53.33
N VAL A 152 -2.89 -7.00 53.34
CA VAL A 152 -4.34 -6.72 53.41
C VAL A 152 -5.00 -7.75 54.35
N GLY A 153 -5.79 -7.25 55.29
CA GLY A 153 -6.39 -8.00 56.39
C GLY A 153 -7.12 -9.29 55.96
N ALA A 154 -6.98 -10.31 56.79
CA ALA A 154 -7.50 -11.66 56.55
C ALA A 154 -9.02 -11.67 56.35
N HIS A 155 -9.48 -12.01 55.14
CA HIS A 155 -10.85 -12.49 54.92
C HIS A 155 -10.94 -14.01 55.13
N PRO A 156 -12.06 -14.54 55.66
CA PRO A 156 -12.18 -15.95 55.98
C PRO A 156 -12.09 -16.81 54.72
N ARG A 157 -11.12 -17.73 54.68
CA ARG A 157 -11.00 -18.75 53.63
C ARG A 157 -12.20 -19.69 53.71
N GLY A 158 -13.24 -19.38 52.94
CA GLY A 158 -14.35 -20.29 52.67
C GLY A 158 -13.85 -21.49 51.89
N ARG A 159 -13.63 -22.61 52.60
CA ARG A 159 -13.27 -23.91 52.01
C ARG A 159 -14.51 -24.48 51.31
N ARG A 160 -14.85 -23.99 50.12
CA ARG A 160 -15.74 -24.73 49.20
C ARG A 160 -14.90 -25.69 48.38
N GLY A 161 -15.19 -26.98 48.56
CA GLY A 161 -14.57 -28.07 47.83
C GLY A 161 -15.00 -28.09 46.36
N LEU A 162 -14.05 -28.53 45.51
CA LEU A 162 -14.20 -29.29 44.27
C LEU A 162 -15.56 -29.15 43.55
N GLY A 163 -15.65 -28.28 42.54
CA GLY A 163 -16.84 -28.23 41.70
C GLY A 163 -16.93 -27.08 40.72
N GLU A 164 -15.86 -26.84 39.95
CA GLU A 164 -15.80 -26.27 38.60
C GLU A 164 -14.39 -25.72 38.40
N THR A 165 -13.62 -26.33 37.49
CA THR A 165 -12.31 -25.84 37.12
C THR A 165 -12.50 -24.48 36.45
N TRP A 166 -11.96 -23.40 37.02
CA TRP A 166 -12.03 -22.07 36.40
C TRP A 166 -11.60 -22.19 34.93
N PRO A 167 -12.34 -21.59 33.98
CA PRO A 167 -12.03 -21.73 32.57
C PRO A 167 -10.60 -21.24 32.31
N HIS A 168 -9.83 -22.02 31.56
CA HIS A 168 -8.45 -21.69 31.17
C HIS A 168 -7.51 -21.39 32.37
N PRO A 169 -7.26 -22.36 33.27
CA PRO A 169 -6.40 -22.12 34.42
C PRO A 169 -4.93 -21.94 34.00
N LEU A 170 -4.25 -21.01 34.64
CA LEU A 170 -2.83 -20.74 34.42
C LEU A 170 -1.99 -21.86 35.04
N GLN A 171 -1.11 -22.47 34.23
CA GLN A 171 -0.32 -23.64 34.62
C GLN A 171 1.14 -23.49 34.20
N ARG A 172 2.03 -24.18 34.92
CA ARG A 172 3.42 -24.36 34.46
C ARG A 172 3.46 -25.49 33.46
N LEU A 173 4.01 -25.19 32.28
CA LEU A 173 4.19 -26.13 31.19
C LEU A 173 5.68 -26.45 31.08
N ALA A 174 6.02 -27.74 31.11
CA ALA A 174 7.36 -28.17 30.77
C ALA A 174 7.65 -27.84 29.30
N ALA A 175 8.77 -27.17 29.04
CA ALA A 175 9.20 -26.92 27.67
C ALA A 175 9.46 -28.27 26.99
N PRO A 176 8.97 -28.51 25.76
CA PRO A 176 9.34 -29.70 25.01
C PRO A 176 10.86 -29.70 24.83
N ALA A 177 11.50 -30.83 25.13
CA ALA A 177 12.95 -30.97 25.09
C ALA A 177 13.50 -30.51 23.71
N PRO A 178 14.52 -29.65 23.67
CA PRO A 178 15.15 -29.30 22.40
C PRO A 178 15.74 -30.57 21.76
N PRO A 179 15.66 -30.75 20.43
CA PRO A 179 16.35 -31.84 19.76
C PRO A 179 17.85 -31.75 20.08
N SER A 180 18.41 -32.87 20.53
CA SER A 180 19.79 -32.98 20.99
C SER A 180 20.79 -32.55 19.91
N ARG A 181 21.38 -31.35 20.05
CA ARG A 181 22.59 -30.98 19.31
C ARG A 181 23.63 -30.23 20.16
N ALA A 182 24.79 -30.86 20.18
CA ALA A 182 26.18 -30.39 20.27
C ALA A 182 26.57 -29.34 21.33
N ARG A 183 27.51 -29.77 22.17
CA ARG A 183 28.32 -29.02 23.15
C ARG A 183 28.70 -27.62 22.65
N GLN A 184 28.36 -26.59 23.44
CA GLN A 184 28.88 -25.24 23.24
C GLN A 184 29.57 -24.71 24.51
N ALA A 185 30.63 -23.92 24.28
CA ALA A 185 31.71 -23.62 25.20
C ALA A 185 31.33 -22.79 26.43
N ARG A 186 32.10 -22.98 27.51
CA ARG A 186 31.99 -22.25 28.78
C ARG A 186 32.33 -20.77 28.57
N SER A 187 31.39 -19.87 28.86
CA SER A 187 31.63 -18.43 28.99
C SER A 187 31.66 -18.01 30.47
N ALA A 188 32.43 -16.97 30.76
CA ALA A 188 32.91 -16.53 32.06
C ALA A 188 31.79 -16.05 33.03
N LYS A 189 31.97 -16.34 34.32
CA LYS A 189 31.08 -15.92 35.41
C LYS A 189 31.21 -14.40 35.65
N SER A 190 30.09 -13.69 35.55
CA SER A 190 29.91 -12.34 36.10
C SER A 190 29.72 -12.41 37.61
N ILE A 191 30.45 -11.58 38.36
CA ILE A 191 30.37 -11.41 39.82
C ILE A 191 29.38 -10.27 40.10
N VAL A 192 28.08 -10.57 40.03
CA VAL A 192 27.04 -9.68 40.55
C VAL A 192 26.06 -10.57 41.30
N GLN A 193 25.89 -10.33 42.60
CA GLN A 193 25.01 -11.10 43.47
C GLN A 193 23.57 -10.67 43.21
N ASP A 194 22.87 -11.45 42.40
CA ASP A 194 21.46 -11.22 42.05
C ASP A 194 20.57 -11.86 43.15
N ASN A 195 19.89 -11.04 43.96
CA ASN A 195 18.99 -11.49 45.03
C ASN A 195 17.62 -11.96 44.50
N ASN A 196 17.57 -12.41 43.25
CA ASN A 196 16.36 -12.97 42.65
C ASN A 196 16.24 -14.46 43.05
N PRO A 197 15.07 -14.96 43.49
CA PRO A 197 14.89 -16.39 43.73
C PRO A 197 15.33 -17.21 42.51
N GLN A 198 16.19 -18.20 42.74
CA GLN A 198 16.76 -19.09 41.72
C GLN A 198 15.67 -20.03 41.21
N VAL A 199 14.80 -19.53 40.33
CA VAL A 199 13.89 -20.38 39.57
C VAL A 199 14.68 -20.90 38.37
N ASP A 200 14.88 -22.22 38.31
CA ASP A 200 15.67 -22.89 37.28
C ASP A 200 15.20 -22.45 35.88
N ARG A 201 16.02 -21.63 35.21
CA ARG A 201 15.55 -20.63 34.23
C ARG A 201 15.33 -21.19 32.82
N LYS A 202 15.45 -22.51 32.60
CA LYS A 202 15.61 -23.04 31.23
C LYS A 202 14.47 -23.86 30.67
N ASP A 203 13.61 -24.48 31.49
CA ASP A 203 12.73 -25.53 30.94
C ASP A 203 11.25 -25.40 31.31
N TRP A 204 10.80 -24.27 31.86
CA TRP A 204 9.39 -24.09 32.18
C TRP A 204 8.87 -22.77 31.61
N LYS A 205 7.77 -22.88 30.86
CA LYS A 205 6.95 -21.74 30.44
C LYS A 205 5.68 -21.74 31.26
N ILE A 206 5.02 -20.59 31.35
CA ILE A 206 3.73 -20.48 32.04
C ILE A 206 2.71 -20.08 31.01
N GLY A 207 1.55 -20.72 31.06
CA GLY A 207 0.53 -20.44 30.07
C GLY A 207 -0.81 -21.03 30.45
N PHE A 208 -1.78 -20.74 29.61
CA PHE A 208 -3.12 -21.30 29.70
C PHE A 208 -3.51 -21.87 28.33
N GLN A 209 -4.36 -22.89 28.37
CA GLN A 209 -4.80 -23.59 27.16
C GLN A 209 -6.03 -22.89 26.59
N LEU A 210 -6.03 -22.62 25.29
CA LEU A 210 -7.17 -22.15 24.53
C LEU A 210 -7.60 -23.27 23.59
N CYS A 211 -8.89 -23.54 23.52
CA CYS A 211 -9.44 -24.61 22.69
C CYS A 211 -10.59 -24.07 21.85
N ASN A 212 -10.73 -24.62 20.64
CA ASN A 212 -11.94 -24.43 19.84
C ASN A 212 -13.15 -25.10 20.54
N GLN A 213 -14.37 -24.79 20.08
CA GLN A 213 -15.64 -25.32 20.61
C GLN A 213 -15.65 -26.86 20.69
N ASN A 214 -15.13 -27.51 19.64
CA ASN A 214 -15.08 -28.97 19.55
C ASN A 214 -13.90 -29.60 20.33
N LYS A 215 -13.07 -28.79 21.01
CA LYS A 215 -11.83 -29.19 21.72
C LYS A 215 -10.84 -30.02 20.88
N SER A 216 -11.01 -30.03 19.56
CA SER A 216 -10.17 -30.79 18.63
C SER A 216 -8.85 -30.08 18.34
N ASP A 217 -8.88 -28.75 18.35
CA ASP A 217 -7.71 -27.89 18.15
C ASP A 217 -7.53 -27.03 19.40
N CYS A 218 -6.47 -27.31 20.15
CA CYS A 218 -6.13 -26.63 21.38
C CYS A 218 -4.70 -26.13 21.30
N PHE A 219 -4.52 -24.86 21.61
CA PHE A 219 -3.25 -24.17 21.60
C PHE A 219 -2.90 -23.67 23.00
N TYR A 220 -1.62 -23.75 23.38
CA TYR A 220 -1.14 -23.21 24.64
C TYR A 220 -0.52 -21.83 24.43
N GLN A 221 -1.14 -20.80 25.00
CA GLN A 221 -0.56 -19.46 25.03
C GLN A 221 0.49 -19.42 26.14
N THR A 222 1.77 -19.51 25.78
CA THR A 222 2.88 -19.62 26.73
C THR A 222 3.73 -18.34 26.82
N TYR A 223 4.19 -18.02 28.02
CA TYR A 223 5.02 -16.88 28.34
C TYR A 223 6.29 -17.33 29.08
N SER A 224 7.39 -16.61 28.85
CA SER A 224 8.67 -16.81 29.55
C SER A 224 8.75 -16.10 30.90
N SER A 225 7.87 -15.12 31.13
CA SER A 225 7.81 -14.30 32.35
C SER A 225 6.51 -14.55 33.08
N GLY A 226 6.60 -14.70 34.40
CA GLY A 226 5.44 -14.83 35.26
C GLY A 226 4.54 -13.60 35.29
N VAL A 227 5.16 -12.42 35.26
CA VAL A 227 4.44 -11.15 35.26
C VAL A 227 3.59 -11.02 34.01
N ASP A 228 4.16 -11.31 32.84
CA ASP A 228 3.44 -11.24 31.57
C ASP A 228 2.37 -12.33 31.49
N ALA A 229 2.66 -13.54 31.97
CA ALA A 229 1.70 -14.63 32.02
C ALA A 229 0.45 -14.26 32.83
N VAL A 230 0.64 -13.75 34.05
CA VAL A 230 -0.46 -13.36 34.94
C VAL A 230 -1.19 -12.14 34.40
N ARG A 231 -0.47 -11.13 33.89
CA ARG A 231 -1.06 -9.93 33.29
C ARG A 231 -1.97 -10.27 32.11
N GLU A 232 -1.49 -11.04 31.15
CA GLU A 232 -2.25 -11.39 29.95
C GLU A 232 -3.40 -12.36 30.27
N TRP A 233 -3.19 -13.30 31.21
CA TRP A 233 -4.25 -14.17 31.69
C TRP A 233 -5.37 -13.39 32.40
N TYR A 234 -5.02 -12.44 33.27
CA TYR A 234 -5.98 -11.58 33.94
C TYR A 234 -6.72 -10.70 32.91
N ARG A 235 -5.99 -10.11 31.96
CA ARG A 235 -6.56 -9.31 30.86
C ARG A 235 -7.58 -10.10 30.05
N PHE A 236 -7.26 -11.35 29.69
CA PHE A 236 -8.16 -12.22 28.94
C PHE A 236 -9.50 -12.41 29.66
N HIS A 237 -9.48 -12.64 30.98
CA HIS A 237 -10.70 -12.79 31.78
C HIS A 237 -11.42 -11.46 32.00
N TYR A 238 -10.68 -10.40 32.30
CA TYR A 238 -11.23 -9.06 32.51
C TYR A 238 -12.02 -8.56 31.29
N ILE A 239 -11.49 -8.72 30.08
CA ILE A 239 -12.18 -8.30 28.85
C ILE A 239 -13.46 -9.13 28.63
N ASN A 240 -13.43 -10.43 28.89
CA ASN A 240 -14.61 -11.29 28.78
C ASN A 240 -15.71 -10.94 29.79
N ILE A 241 -15.33 -10.53 31.00
CA ILE A 241 -16.26 -10.02 32.01
C ILE A 241 -16.82 -8.66 31.57
N LEU A 242 -15.96 -7.76 31.11
CA LEU A 242 -16.35 -6.42 30.66
C LEU A 242 -17.34 -6.47 29.50
N ALA A 243 -17.20 -7.44 28.59
CA ALA A 243 -18.11 -7.65 27.46
C ALA A 243 -19.55 -8.05 27.87
N ARG A 244 -19.80 -8.38 29.15
CA ARG A 244 -21.14 -8.68 29.67
C ARG A 244 -21.89 -7.44 30.17
N LEU A 245 -21.19 -6.31 30.29
CA LEU A 245 -21.83 -5.05 30.65
C LEU A 245 -22.90 -4.70 29.62
N ARG A 246 -24.05 -4.22 30.11
CA ARG A 246 -25.10 -3.68 29.25
C ARG A 246 -24.72 -2.24 28.89
N ASP A 247 -25.10 -1.79 27.69
CA ASP A 247 -24.88 -0.42 27.20
C ASP A 247 -25.61 0.66 28.02
N THR A 248 -26.29 0.29 29.11
CA THR A 248 -26.93 1.21 30.06
C THR A 248 -25.93 1.84 31.04
N SER A 249 -24.66 1.95 30.67
CA SER A 249 -23.66 2.61 31.53
C SER A 249 -24.06 4.08 31.70
N PRO A 250 -24.29 4.57 32.93
CA PRO A 250 -24.58 5.96 33.15
C PRO A 250 -23.39 6.79 32.65
N ALA A 251 -23.68 7.94 32.03
CA ALA A 251 -22.64 8.91 31.71
C ALA A 251 -21.78 9.17 32.96
N PRO A 252 -20.44 9.23 32.84
CA PRO A 252 -19.59 9.61 33.97
C PRO A 252 -20.13 10.91 34.56
N GLY A 253 -20.42 10.91 35.86
CA GLY A 253 -20.83 12.13 36.54
C GLY A 253 -19.76 13.22 36.41
N GLU A 254 -20.16 14.48 36.47
CA GLU A 254 -19.25 15.63 36.41
C GLU A 254 -18.12 15.54 37.47
N ASP A 255 -18.40 14.88 38.59
CA ASP A 255 -17.46 14.59 39.68
C ASP A 255 -16.31 13.65 39.28
N MET A 256 -16.51 12.71 38.36
CA MET A 256 -15.44 11.83 37.87
C MET A 256 -14.46 12.58 36.95
N LEU A 257 -14.96 13.56 36.18
CA LEU A 257 -14.14 14.35 35.26
C LEU A 257 -13.23 15.32 36.03
N ASP A 258 -13.78 16.01 37.03
CA ASP A 258 -13.02 16.97 37.85
C ASP A 258 -11.88 16.27 38.62
N ASN A 259 -12.15 15.08 39.18
CA ASN A 259 -11.14 14.28 39.86
C ASN A 259 -10.07 13.71 38.92
N PHE A 260 -10.30 13.66 37.61
CA PHE A 260 -9.32 13.12 36.66
C PHE A 260 -8.44 14.23 36.05
N ILE A 261 -9.03 15.38 35.71
CA ILE A 261 -8.31 16.46 35.02
C ILE A 261 -7.48 17.29 36.01
N PHE A 262 -7.93 17.45 37.26
CA PHE A 262 -7.32 18.35 38.24
C PHE A 262 -6.55 17.65 39.38
N ALA A 263 -6.49 16.32 39.39
CA ALA A 263 -5.76 15.54 40.42
C ALA A 263 -4.24 15.51 40.22
#